data_AF-A0A2M9LVN0-F1
#
_entry.id   AF-A0A2M9LVN0-F1
#
_cell.length_a   1.000
_cell.length_b   1.000
_cell.length_c   1.000
_cell.angle_alpha   90.00
_cell.angle_beta   90.00
_cell.angle_gamma   90.00
#
_symmetry.space_group_name_H-M   'P 1'
#
loop_
_entity.id
_entity.type
_entity.pdbx_description
1 polymer ?
#
loop_
_entity_poly.entity_id
_entity_poly.type
_entity_poly.pdbx_seq_one_letter_code
_entity_poly.pdbx_strand_id
1 'polypeptide(L)'
;MNPTNVTSGNDELEAAVSHLWREYEQAPFPAGLRGAERADIDLVLLDADIAGCVSTWLSRGGSLDDGRRGVLHRRIADLDRILPVLGATDDAPYWQRLYRLSCLVSGVDRRPTK
;
A
#
# COMPACT_ATOMS: atom_id res chain seq x y z
N MET A 1 -0.70 31.66 10.64
CA MET A 1 -0.76 30.23 10.26
C MET A 1 0.35 29.53 11.01
N ASN A 2 0.03 28.63 11.95
CA ASN A 2 1.03 28.01 12.83
C ASN A 2 1.73 26.84 12.13
N PRO A 3 3.08 26.81 12.07
CA PRO A 3 3.84 25.73 11.44
C PRO A 3 3.81 24.40 12.21
N THR A 4 3.46 24.42 13.50
CA THR A 4 3.53 23.24 14.39
C THR A 4 2.50 22.15 14.09
N ASN A 5 1.35 22.48 13.49
CA ASN A 5 0.29 21.50 13.24
C ASN A 5 0.53 20.63 12.00
N VAL A 6 1.28 21.14 11.01
CA VAL A 6 1.57 20.42 9.76
C VAL A 6 2.65 19.36 9.98
N THR A 7 3.66 19.67 10.79
CA THR A 7 4.74 18.73 11.13
C THR A 7 4.19 17.54 11.94
N SER A 8 3.35 17.81 12.96
CA SER A 8 2.76 16.74 13.79
C SER A 8 1.91 15.75 12.98
N GLY A 9 1.15 16.23 11.99
CA GLY A 9 0.33 15.36 11.14
C GLY A 9 1.15 14.49 10.18
N ASN A 10 2.27 15.02 9.66
CA ASN A 10 3.18 14.24 8.81
C ASN A 10 3.95 13.19 9.62
N ASP A 11 4.39 13.54 10.84
CA ASP A 11 5.09 12.62 11.72
C ASP A 11 4.18 11.46 12.16
N GLU A 12 2.91 11.75 12.46
CA GLU A 12 1.89 10.73 12.76
C GLU A 12 1.62 9.81 11.56
N LEU A 13 1.55 10.36 10.35
CA LEU A 13 1.41 9.59 9.11
C LEU A 13 2.63 8.68 8.91
N GLU A 14 3.84 9.20 9.05
CA GLU A 14 5.07 8.43 8.92
C GLU A 14 5.16 7.31 9.95
N ALA A 15 4.77 7.59 11.21
CA ALA A 15 4.70 6.57 12.25
C ALA A 15 3.69 5.46 11.91
N ALA A 16 2.51 5.82 11.40
CA ALA A 16 1.48 4.87 10.99
C ALA A 16 1.94 4.00 9.80
N VAL A 17 2.54 4.60 8.77
CA VAL A 17 3.11 3.87 7.62
C VAL A 17 4.24 2.96 8.08
N SER A 18 5.15 3.44 8.94
CA SER A 18 6.28 2.67 9.46
C SER A 18 5.84 1.48 10.31
N HIS A 19 4.74 1.60 11.05
CA HIS A 19 4.20 0.48 11.82
C HIS A 19 3.62 -0.60 10.90
N LEU A 20 2.75 -0.22 9.97
CA LEU A 20 2.16 -1.15 9.00
C LEU A 20 3.21 -1.76 8.07
N TRP A 21 4.24 -1.01 7.71
CA TRP A 21 5.35 -1.50 6.88
C TRP A 21 6.12 -2.62 7.59
N ARG A 22 6.40 -2.48 8.89
CA ARG A 22 7.05 -3.54 9.67
C ARG A 22 6.20 -4.81 9.75
N GLU A 23 4.89 -4.69 9.87
CA GLU A 23 3.99 -5.85 9.82
C GLU A 23 4.01 -6.53 8.45
N TYR A 24 4.06 -5.73 7.37
CA TYR A 24 4.17 -6.23 6.01
C TYR A 24 5.50 -6.99 5.79
N GLU A 25 6.63 -6.43 6.25
CA GLU A 25 7.95 -7.07 6.10
C GLU A 25 8.08 -8.39 6.87
N GLN A 26 7.33 -8.54 7.98
CA GLN A 26 7.31 -9.77 8.76
C GLN A 26 6.35 -10.83 8.19
N ALA A 27 5.41 -10.43 7.35
CA ALA A 27 4.46 -11.35 6.73
C ALA A 27 5.10 -12.00 5.49
N PRO A 28 5.15 -13.34 5.40
CA PRO A 28 5.59 -13.98 4.17
C PRO A 28 4.60 -13.66 3.05
N PHE A 29 5.11 -13.51 1.82
CA PHE A 29 4.25 -13.44 0.65
C PHE A 29 3.32 -14.67 0.60
N PRO A 30 2.00 -14.52 0.34
CA PRO A 30 1.05 -15.61 0.47
C PRO A 30 1.41 -16.83 -0.38
N ALA A 31 1.30 -18.01 0.24
CA ALA A 31 1.67 -19.27 -0.39
C ALA A 31 0.78 -19.56 -1.61
N GLY A 32 1.38 -20.03 -2.71
CA GLY A 32 0.66 -20.38 -3.93
C GLY A 32 0.24 -19.19 -4.81
N LEU A 33 0.55 -17.95 -4.43
CA LEU A 33 0.24 -16.76 -5.25
C LEU A 33 1.40 -16.33 -6.17
N ARG A 34 2.54 -17.03 -6.14
CA ARG A 34 3.66 -16.74 -7.06
C ARG A 34 3.26 -17.14 -8.48
N GLY A 35 3.27 -16.17 -9.39
CA GLY A 35 2.81 -16.35 -10.78
C GLY A 35 1.29 -16.48 -10.93
N ALA A 36 0.54 -16.19 -9.86
CA ALA A 36 -0.91 -16.17 -9.90
C ALA A 36 -1.41 -14.78 -10.33
N GLU A 37 -2.52 -14.77 -11.07
CA GLU A 37 -3.24 -13.56 -11.45
C GLU A 37 -4.64 -13.55 -10.82
N ARG A 38 -5.14 -12.34 -10.52
CA ARG A 38 -6.54 -12.11 -10.16
C ARG A 38 -7.02 -10.90 -10.94
N ALA A 39 -8.17 -11.01 -11.61
CA ALA A 39 -8.69 -9.95 -12.47
C ALA A 39 -7.65 -9.42 -13.49
N ASP A 40 -6.89 -10.35 -14.10
CA ASP A 40 -5.80 -10.08 -15.07
C ASP A 40 -4.64 -9.25 -14.50
N ILE A 41 -4.43 -9.29 -13.18
CA ILE A 41 -3.37 -8.58 -12.47
C ILE A 41 -2.40 -9.59 -11.86
N ASP A 42 -1.13 -9.51 -12.24
CA ASP A 42 -0.02 -10.26 -11.61
C ASP A 42 0.16 -9.79 -10.16
N LEU A 43 -0.04 -10.73 -9.24
CA LEU A 43 0.01 -10.45 -7.80
C LEU A 43 1.43 -10.17 -7.30
N VAL A 44 2.46 -10.78 -7.89
CA VAL A 44 3.85 -10.54 -7.53
C VAL A 44 4.28 -9.13 -7.97
N LEU A 45 3.91 -8.73 -9.19
CA LEU A 45 4.21 -7.40 -9.70
C LEU A 45 3.44 -6.31 -8.92
N LEU A 46 2.17 -6.56 -8.60
CA LEU A 46 1.37 -5.67 -7.77
C LEU A 46 2.02 -5.44 -6.40
N ASP A 47 2.42 -6.52 -5.72
CA ASP A 47 3.11 -6.48 -4.43
C ASP A 47 4.41 -5.68 -4.52
N ALA A 48 5.28 -6.04 -5.46
CA ALA A 48 6.59 -5.42 -5.63
C ALA A 48 6.51 -3.92 -5.98
N ASP A 49 5.56 -3.52 -6.85
CA ASP A 49 5.36 -2.12 -7.22
C ASP A 49 4.95 -1.28 -6.00
N ILE A 50 4.03 -1.78 -5.17
CA ILE A 50 3.58 -1.06 -3.97
C ILE A 50 4.69 -1.04 -2.92
N ALA A 51 5.33 -2.18 -2.65
CA ALA A 51 6.43 -2.28 -1.72
C ALA A 51 7.57 -1.32 -2.06
N GLY A 52 7.95 -1.24 -3.34
CA GLY A 52 8.96 -0.31 -3.84
C GLY A 52 8.57 1.16 -3.67
N CYS A 53 7.29 1.50 -3.83
CA CYS A 53 6.79 2.85 -3.56
C CYS A 53 6.83 3.19 -2.07
N VAL A 54 6.29 2.33 -1.20
CA VAL A 54 6.25 2.54 0.25
C VAL A 54 7.66 2.67 0.83
N SER A 55 8.56 1.77 0.46
CA SER A 55 9.98 1.81 0.87
C SER A 55 10.66 3.12 0.44
N THR A 56 10.35 3.62 -0.76
CA THR A 56 10.91 4.88 -1.23
C THR A 56 10.32 6.09 -0.52
N TRP A 57 9.01 6.08 -0.23
CA TRP A 57 8.37 7.13 0.55
C TRP A 57 8.99 7.24 1.95
N LEU A 58 9.20 6.10 2.63
CA LEU A 58 9.86 6.04 3.94
C LEU A 58 11.31 6.54 3.87
N SER A 59 12.10 6.11 2.89
CA SER A 59 13.51 6.52 2.77
C SER A 59 13.70 7.99 2.36
N ARG A 60 12.65 8.65 1.82
CA ARG A 60 12.68 10.06 1.40
C ARG A 60 11.92 11.00 2.34
N GLY A 61 11.61 10.56 3.57
CA GLY A 61 10.93 11.40 4.57
C GLY A 61 9.54 11.84 4.12
N GLY A 62 8.77 10.91 3.55
CA GLY A 62 7.37 11.13 3.23
C GLY A 62 7.07 11.62 1.81
N SER A 63 8.00 11.43 0.86
CA SER A 63 7.87 11.96 -0.49
C SER A 63 8.11 10.93 -1.60
N LEU A 64 7.31 11.03 -2.66
CA LEU A 64 7.47 10.29 -3.91
C LEU A 64 7.69 11.27 -5.09
N ASP A 65 8.32 10.80 -6.15
CA ASP A 65 8.28 11.46 -7.45
C ASP A 65 6.97 11.15 -8.20
N ASP A 66 6.66 11.94 -9.23
CA ASP A 66 5.39 11.84 -9.95
C ASP A 66 5.21 10.48 -10.65
N GLY A 67 6.31 9.87 -11.10
CA GLY A 67 6.29 8.54 -11.70
C GLY A 67 5.81 7.49 -10.71
N ARG A 68 6.39 7.48 -9.50
CA ARG A 68 5.99 6.56 -8.42
C ARG A 68 4.59 6.84 -7.90
N ARG A 69 4.17 8.11 -7.79
CA ARG A 69 2.78 8.45 -7.49
C ARG A 69 1.81 7.86 -8.53
N GLY A 70 2.14 7.99 -9.81
CA GLY A 70 1.35 7.43 -10.90
C GLY A 70 1.26 5.91 -10.85
N VAL A 71 2.37 5.22 -10.54
CA VAL A 71 2.38 3.77 -10.29
C VAL A 71 1.46 3.42 -9.13
N LEU A 72 1.62 4.08 -7.98
CA LEU A 72 0.86 3.77 -6.77
C LEU A 72 -0.65 3.96 -6.97
N HIS A 73 -1.08 5.04 -7.65
CA HIS A 73 -2.49 5.25 -7.96
C HIS A 73 -3.08 4.15 -8.86
N ARG A 74 -2.33 3.68 -9.87
CA ARG A 74 -2.78 2.54 -10.68
C ARG A 74 -2.91 1.27 -9.84
N ARG A 75 -1.95 1.01 -8.96
CA ARG A 75 -1.96 -0.18 -8.09
C ARG A 75 -3.05 -0.15 -7.02
N ILE A 76 -3.45 1.04 -6.54
CA ILE A 76 -4.63 1.19 -5.69
C ILE A 76 -5.90 0.77 -6.44
N ALA A 77 -6.04 1.17 -7.71
CA ALA A 77 -7.18 0.75 -8.53
C ALA A 77 -7.15 -0.75 -8.84
N ASP A 78 -5.97 -1.33 -9.03
CA ASP A 78 -5.82 -2.79 -9.17
C ASP A 78 -6.21 -3.53 -7.88
N LEU A 79 -5.84 -2.99 -6.71
CA LEU A 79 -6.25 -3.54 -5.42
C LEU A 79 -7.77 -3.51 -5.23
N ASP A 80 -8.45 -2.44 -5.66
CA ASP A 80 -9.92 -2.39 -5.64
C ASP A 80 -10.56 -3.51 -6.47
N ARG A 81 -9.89 -3.93 -7.55
CA ARG A 81 -10.37 -5.00 -8.43
C ARG A 81 -10.08 -6.39 -7.88
N ILE A 82 -8.93 -6.61 -7.24
CA ILE A 82 -8.60 -7.94 -6.72
C ILE A 82 -9.27 -8.24 -5.39
N LEU A 83 -9.41 -7.25 -4.48
CA LEU A 83 -9.90 -7.49 -3.12
C LEU A 83 -11.27 -8.20 -3.07
N PRO A 84 -12.26 -7.88 -3.92
CA PRO A 84 -13.55 -8.57 -3.95
C PRO A 84 -13.50 -10.01 -4.50
N VAL A 85 -12.43 -10.37 -5.23
CA VAL A 85 -12.30 -11.68 -5.90
C VAL A 85 -11.28 -12.61 -5.24
N LEU A 86 -10.64 -12.16 -4.16
CA LEU A 86 -9.72 -12.99 -3.39
C LEU A 86 -10.47 -14.17 -2.75
N GLY A 87 -9.92 -15.37 -2.92
CA GLY A 87 -10.41 -16.56 -2.25
C GLY A 87 -9.96 -16.66 -0.80
N ALA A 88 -10.52 -17.61 -0.05
CA ALA A 88 -10.15 -17.86 1.35
C ALA A 88 -8.67 -18.24 1.53
N THR A 89 -8.04 -18.77 0.48
CA THR A 89 -6.62 -19.16 0.44
C THR A 89 -5.68 -18.03 0.02
N ASP A 90 -6.20 -16.91 -0.46
CA ASP A 90 -5.39 -15.83 -1.03
C ASP A 90 -4.87 -14.84 0.02
N ASP A 91 -5.06 -15.12 1.31
CA ASP A 91 -4.64 -14.27 2.44
C ASP A 91 -5.12 -12.81 2.32
N ALA A 92 -6.44 -12.62 2.36
CA ALA A 92 -7.05 -11.29 2.28
C ALA A 92 -6.45 -10.24 3.26
N PRO A 93 -6.09 -10.58 4.51
CA PRO A 93 -5.41 -9.66 5.42
C PRO A 93 -4.09 -9.10 4.87
N TYR A 94 -3.30 -9.91 4.14
CA TYR A 94 -2.07 -9.45 3.49
C TYR A 94 -2.33 -8.32 2.48
N TRP A 95 -3.29 -8.53 1.58
CA TRP A 95 -3.65 -7.56 0.55
C TRP A 95 -4.32 -6.31 1.11
N GLN A 96 -5.14 -6.45 2.16
CA GLN A 96 -5.74 -5.32 2.86
C GLN A 96 -4.69 -4.42 3.53
N ARG A 97 -3.62 -5.01 4.09
CA ARG A 97 -2.48 -4.25 4.63
C ARG A 97 -1.79 -3.44 3.53
N LEU A 98 -1.54 -4.07 2.38
CA LEU A 98 -0.94 -3.41 1.22
C LEU A 98 -1.83 -2.27 0.67
N TYR A 99 -3.15 -2.46 0.67
CA TYR A 99 -4.11 -1.41 0.34
C TYR A 99 -4.06 -0.23 1.30
N ARG A 100 -3.99 -0.51 2.60
CA ARG A 100 -3.90 0.56 3.60
C ARG A 100 -2.60 1.34 3.48
N LEU A 101 -1.48 0.65 3.29
CA LEU A 101 -0.17 1.29 3.06
C LEU A 101 -0.20 2.19 1.82
N SER A 102 -0.73 1.69 0.70
CA SER A 102 -0.81 2.47 -0.54
C SER A 102 -1.73 3.69 -0.42
N CYS A 103 -2.87 3.60 0.27
CA CYS A 103 -3.74 4.76 0.52
C CYS A 103 -3.06 5.83 1.38
N LEU A 104 -2.37 5.43 2.46
CA LEU A 104 -1.63 6.36 3.33
C LEU A 104 -0.52 7.08 2.56
N VAL A 105 0.27 6.35 1.79
CA VAL A 105 1.41 6.90 1.03
C VAL A 105 0.97 7.77 -0.15
N SER A 106 -0.18 7.48 -0.75
CA SER A 106 -0.73 8.30 -1.85
C SER A 106 -1.47 9.55 -1.36
N GLY A 107 -1.83 9.62 -0.08
CA GLY A 107 -2.69 10.68 0.46
C GLY A 107 -4.14 10.57 0.00
N VAL A 108 -4.54 9.42 -0.56
CA VAL A 108 -5.93 9.17 -0.96
C VAL A 108 -6.73 8.78 0.28
N ASP A 109 -7.64 9.66 0.71
CA ASP A 109 -8.61 9.35 1.77
C ASP A 109 -9.75 8.50 1.21
N ARG A 110 -9.52 7.18 1.12
CA ARG A 110 -10.60 6.21 0.88
C ARG A 110 -11.15 5.77 2.22
N ARG A 111 -12.17 6.48 2.72
CA ARG A 111 -13.00 5.94 3.79
C ARG A 111 -13.57 4.60 3.33
N PRO A 112 -13.54 3.54 4.15
CA PRO A 112 -14.22 2.31 3.82
C PRO A 112 -15.71 2.63 3.62
N THR A 113 -16.22 2.39 2.42
CA THR A 113 -17.65 2.45 2.14
C THR A 113 -18.32 1.40 3.02
N LYS A 114 -19.15 1.90 3.93
CA LYS A 114 -19.93 1.13 4.91
C LYS A 114 -20.93 0.20 4.25
#